data_AF-A0A1J9RBG4-F1
#
_entry.id   AF-A0A1J9RBG4-F1
#
_cell.length_a   1.000
_cell.length_b   1.000
_cell.length_c   1.000
_cell.angle_alpha   90.00
_cell.angle_beta   90.00
_cell.angle_gamma   90.00
#
_symmetry.space_group_name_H-M   'P 1'
#
loop_
_entity.id
_entity.type
_entity.pdbx_description
1 polymer ?
#
loop_
_entity_poly.entity_id
_entity_poly.type
_entity_poly.pdbx_seq_one_letter_code
_entity_poly.pdbx_strand_id
1 'polypeptide(L)'
;MAETSADAMHRQDEGVYVQLTYDHLDVSSVMARVKSPDAGAVVLFAGTTRSTFASKPVLRLTYQSYHPLALATLVALAREVRAKHALTAVAVAHRLGPVPVGEESVLVAVSSPHRAAAWRGGEEALELTKERAEIWKLEEFVGEGEEGAVWRANRDGKMGVRVGVGKGEDEDGGIGAVAGGAGAGDGDGNGDGGLEDADGRGGEVR
;
A
#
# COMPACT_ATOMS: atom_id res chain seq x y z
N MET A 1 -30.95 9.40 -20.48
CA MET A 1 -30.86 9.49 -19.01
C MET A 1 -29.66 8.66 -18.62
N ALA A 2 -28.60 9.28 -18.08
CA ALA A 2 -27.36 8.59 -17.77
C ALA A 2 -27.49 7.90 -16.41
N GLU A 3 -27.54 6.58 -16.39
CA GLU A 3 -27.37 5.80 -15.17
C GLU A 3 -25.95 6.04 -14.66
N THR A 4 -25.84 6.85 -13.62
CA THR A 4 -24.59 7.01 -12.89
C THR A 4 -24.46 5.78 -12.00
N SER A 5 -23.85 4.71 -12.52
CA SER A 5 -23.71 3.44 -11.79
C SER A 5 -22.74 3.61 -10.63
N ALA A 6 -23.32 3.72 -9.42
CA ALA A 6 -22.61 3.65 -8.16
C ALA A 6 -21.96 2.27 -7.92
N ASP A 7 -22.32 1.25 -8.70
CA ASP A 7 -21.84 -0.14 -8.62
C ASP A 7 -20.76 -0.51 -9.65
N ALA A 8 -20.39 0.40 -10.56
CA ALA A 8 -19.35 0.08 -11.53
C ALA A 8 -18.00 -0.08 -10.81
N MET A 9 -17.51 -1.33 -10.73
CA MET A 9 -16.19 -1.67 -10.19
C MET A 9 -15.03 -1.20 -11.10
N HIS A 10 -15.30 -0.30 -12.04
CA HIS A 10 -14.30 0.33 -12.87
C HIS A 10 -14.65 1.81 -13.08
N ARG A 11 -13.62 2.61 -13.36
CA ARG A 11 -13.74 3.99 -13.81
C ARG A 11 -12.86 4.19 -15.03
N GLN A 12 -13.33 4.99 -15.97
CA GLN A 12 -12.59 5.30 -17.18
C GLN A 12 -12.76 6.77 -17.51
N ASP A 13 -11.64 7.45 -17.67
CA ASP A 13 -11.52 8.82 -18.11
C ASP A 13 -10.52 8.91 -19.27
N GLU A 14 -10.30 10.11 -19.80
CA GLU A 14 -9.32 10.33 -20.85
C GLU A 14 -7.90 9.93 -20.40
N GLY A 15 -7.37 8.86 -21.01
CA GLY A 15 -6.06 8.31 -20.71
C GLY A 15 -5.93 7.67 -19.32
N VAL A 16 -7.03 7.44 -18.59
CA VAL A 16 -7.01 6.78 -17.27
C VAL A 16 -8.07 5.69 -17.23
N TYR A 17 -7.66 4.48 -16.85
CA TYR A 17 -8.56 3.36 -16.60
C TYR A 17 -8.22 2.74 -15.24
N VAL A 18 -9.22 2.53 -14.39
CA VAL A 18 -9.02 1.78 -13.16
C VAL A 18 -10.12 0.74 -12.98
N GLN A 19 -9.76 -0.41 -12.41
CA GLN A 19 -10.69 -1.51 -12.20
C GLN A 19 -10.37 -2.25 -10.91
N LEU A 20 -11.42 -2.56 -10.16
CA LEU A 20 -11.45 -3.61 -9.16
C LEU A 20 -12.27 -4.77 -9.73
N THR A 21 -11.89 -6.01 -9.45
CA THR A 21 -12.66 -7.17 -9.91
C THR A 21 -12.45 -8.37 -9.00
N TYR A 22 -13.40 -9.30 -8.94
CA TYR A 22 -13.20 -10.60 -8.31
C TYR A 22 -12.71 -11.66 -9.32
N ASP A 23 -12.78 -11.35 -10.62
CA ASP A 23 -12.34 -12.22 -11.70
C ASP A 23 -10.82 -12.17 -11.91
N HIS A 24 -10.30 -13.08 -12.74
CA HIS A 24 -8.90 -13.06 -13.14
C HIS A 24 -8.55 -11.80 -13.93
N LEU A 25 -7.33 -11.30 -13.73
CA LEU A 25 -6.84 -10.14 -14.47
C LEU A 25 -6.35 -10.57 -15.86
N ASP A 26 -6.84 -9.89 -16.89
CA ASP A 26 -6.41 -10.10 -18.27
C ASP A 26 -5.37 -9.05 -18.66
N VAL A 27 -4.11 -9.51 -18.78
CA VAL A 27 -2.98 -8.70 -19.23
C VAL A 27 -3.23 -8.04 -20.58
N SER A 28 -3.78 -8.77 -21.55
CA SER A 28 -4.01 -8.25 -22.90
C SER A 28 -5.08 -7.16 -22.90
N SER A 29 -6.14 -7.37 -22.13
CA SER A 29 -7.21 -6.37 -21.94
C SER A 29 -6.68 -5.09 -21.31
N VAL A 30 -5.91 -5.20 -20.21
CA VAL A 30 -5.32 -4.03 -19.53
C VAL A 30 -4.30 -3.30 -20.42
N MET A 31 -3.45 -4.03 -21.14
CA MET A 31 -2.52 -3.42 -22.10
C MET A 31 -3.24 -2.70 -23.23
N ALA A 32 -4.38 -3.21 -23.71
CA ALA A 32 -5.16 -2.56 -24.76
C ALA A 32 -5.69 -1.19 -24.32
N ARG A 33 -5.97 -0.99 -23.03
CA ARG A 33 -6.45 0.29 -22.47
C ARG A 33 -5.45 1.44 -22.57
N VAL A 34 -4.15 1.13 -22.71
CA VAL A 34 -3.09 2.15 -22.77
C VAL A 34 -2.45 2.29 -24.16
N LYS A 35 -2.86 1.49 -25.14
CA LYS A 35 -2.35 1.63 -26.51
C LYS A 35 -2.88 2.92 -27.15
N SER A 36 -1.99 3.65 -27.83
CA SER A 36 -2.31 4.86 -28.56
C SER A 36 -1.35 5.03 -29.74
N PRO A 37 -1.78 5.63 -30.87
CA PRO A 37 -0.87 6.05 -31.95
C PRO A 37 0.27 6.97 -31.49
N ASP A 38 0.06 7.73 -30.41
CA ASP A 38 1.04 8.67 -29.87
C ASP A 38 2.01 8.03 -28.85
N ALA A 39 1.81 6.74 -28.53
CA ALA A 39 2.64 6.02 -27.57
C ALA A 39 3.69 5.15 -28.27
N GLY A 40 4.97 5.54 -28.12
CA GLY A 40 6.11 4.77 -28.59
C GLY A 40 6.57 3.67 -27.62
N ALA A 41 6.01 3.62 -26.40
CA ALA A 41 6.33 2.61 -25.41
C ALA A 41 5.11 2.28 -24.53
N VAL A 42 5.02 1.01 -24.15
CA VAL A 42 4.10 0.50 -23.13
C VAL A 42 4.92 -0.29 -22.11
N VAL A 43 4.71 -0.02 -20.83
CA VAL A 43 5.28 -0.79 -19.72
C VAL A 43 4.13 -1.38 -18.93
N LEU A 44 4.25 -2.67 -18.60
CA LEU A 44 3.29 -3.39 -17.76
C LEU A 44 4.04 -3.98 -16.57
N PHE A 45 3.50 -3.76 -15.39
CA PHE A 45 3.82 -4.51 -14.19
C PHE A 45 2.68 -5.48 -13.87
N ALA A 46 3.05 -6.72 -13.51
CA ALA A 46 2.14 -7.74 -13.02
C ALA A 46 2.62 -8.23 -11.64
N GLY A 47 1.83 -7.94 -10.60
CA GLY A 47 2.10 -8.40 -9.25
C GLY A 47 1.51 -9.79 -9.04
N THR A 48 2.36 -10.81 -8.90
CA THR A 48 1.94 -12.21 -8.72
C THR A 48 2.12 -12.67 -7.28
N THR A 49 1.20 -13.53 -6.83
CA THR A 49 1.29 -14.13 -5.49
C THR A 49 2.41 -15.16 -5.44
N ARG A 50 3.34 -15.01 -4.48
CA ARG A 50 4.47 -15.91 -4.29
C ARG A 50 4.10 -17.09 -3.38
N SER A 51 4.77 -18.22 -3.55
CA SER A 51 4.56 -19.45 -2.75
C SER A 51 5.09 -19.36 -1.32
N THR A 52 5.93 -18.38 -1.02
CA THR A 52 6.58 -18.23 0.29
C THR A 52 6.51 -16.80 0.81
N PHE A 53 6.28 -16.67 2.11
CA PHE A 53 6.42 -15.42 2.83
C PHE A 53 7.12 -15.67 4.17
N ALA A 54 8.23 -14.98 4.44
CA ALA A 54 9.03 -15.14 5.66
C ALA A 54 9.32 -16.62 6.01
N SER A 55 9.68 -17.42 5.00
CA SER A 55 9.97 -18.86 5.10
C SER A 55 8.78 -19.77 5.45
N LYS A 56 7.55 -19.25 5.45
CA LYS A 56 6.32 -20.05 5.57
C LYS A 56 5.67 -20.28 4.19
N PRO A 57 5.11 -21.47 3.93
CA PRO A 57 4.34 -21.74 2.72
C PRO A 57 3.00 -20.99 2.75
N VAL A 58 2.79 -20.13 1.76
CA VAL A 58 1.53 -19.39 1.57
C VAL A 58 0.59 -20.21 0.70
N LEU A 59 -0.65 -20.36 1.13
CA LEU A 59 -1.70 -21.02 0.35
C LEU A 59 -2.31 -20.06 -0.68
N ARG A 60 -2.68 -18.86 -0.23
CA ARG A 60 -3.26 -17.78 -1.05
C ARG A 60 -3.20 -16.44 -0.33
N LEU A 61 -3.45 -15.37 -1.08
CA LEU A 61 -3.69 -14.04 -0.55
C LEU A 61 -5.15 -13.65 -0.81
N THR A 62 -5.86 -13.19 0.20
CA THR A 62 -7.23 -12.70 0.04
C THR A 62 -7.25 -11.18 0.15
N TYR A 63 -7.74 -10.48 -0.87
CA TYR A 63 -7.78 -9.02 -0.91
C TYR A 63 -9.20 -8.49 -0.64
N GLN A 64 -9.31 -7.44 0.17
CA GLN A 64 -10.55 -6.71 0.41
C GLN A 64 -10.32 -5.21 0.21
N SER A 65 -11.36 -4.47 -0.18
CA SER A 65 -11.28 -3.02 -0.27
C SER A 65 -12.63 -2.37 0.00
N TYR A 66 -12.60 -1.08 0.35
CA TYR A 66 -13.80 -0.24 0.29
C TYR A 66 -13.89 0.35 -1.12
N HIS A 67 -14.63 -0.32 -2.00
CA HIS A 67 -14.54 -0.12 -3.45
C HIS A 67 -14.68 1.35 -3.90
N PRO A 68 -15.65 2.15 -3.40
CA PRO A 68 -15.84 3.50 -3.88
C PRO A 68 -14.63 4.40 -3.60
N LEU A 69 -14.03 4.28 -2.42
CA LEU A 69 -12.86 5.05 -2.03
C LEU A 69 -11.61 4.55 -2.75
N ALA A 70 -11.39 3.24 -2.79
CA ALA A 70 -10.26 2.65 -3.49
C ALA A 70 -10.24 3.05 -4.97
N LEU A 71 -11.38 3.01 -5.66
CA LEU A 71 -11.49 3.48 -7.05
C LEU A 71 -11.18 4.98 -7.17
N ALA A 72 -11.70 5.82 -6.27
CA ALA A 72 -11.43 7.26 -6.29
C ALA A 72 -9.94 7.56 -6.08
N THR A 73 -9.31 6.88 -5.13
CA THR A 73 -7.86 6.98 -4.85
C THR A 73 -7.03 6.53 -6.05
N LEU A 74 -7.37 5.40 -6.67
CA LEU A 74 -6.70 4.89 -7.87
C LEU A 74 -6.83 5.84 -9.06
N VAL A 75 -8.01 6.45 -9.28
CA VAL A 75 -8.18 7.47 -10.32
C VAL A 75 -7.29 8.68 -10.05
N ALA A 76 -7.29 9.17 -8.80
CA ALA A 76 -6.52 10.36 -8.42
C ALA A 76 -5.02 10.16 -8.66
N LEU A 77 -4.45 9.05 -8.18
CA LEU A 77 -3.03 8.76 -8.38
C LEU A 77 -2.71 8.49 -9.86
N ALA A 78 -3.59 7.83 -10.62
CA ALA A 78 -3.34 7.57 -12.04
C ALA A 78 -3.27 8.89 -12.83
N ARG A 79 -4.14 9.86 -12.51
CA ARG A 79 -4.10 11.21 -13.06
C ARG A 79 -2.83 11.96 -12.66
N GLU A 80 -2.45 11.90 -11.38
CA GLU A 80 -1.21 12.51 -10.85
C GLU A 80 0.02 12.00 -11.61
N VAL A 81 0.20 10.68 -11.69
CA VAL A 81 1.35 10.05 -12.36
C VAL A 81 1.35 10.33 -13.85
N ARG A 82 0.17 10.26 -14.51
CA ARG A 82 0.04 10.58 -15.93
C ARG A 82 0.53 11.98 -16.23
N ALA A 83 0.07 12.97 -15.47
CA ALA A 83 0.47 14.36 -15.64
C ALA A 83 1.97 14.56 -15.35
N LYS A 84 2.47 14.00 -14.24
CA LYS A 84 3.86 14.16 -13.79
C LYS A 84 4.88 13.64 -14.80
N HIS A 85 4.62 12.49 -15.43
CA HIS A 85 5.55 11.84 -16.35
C HIS A 85 5.22 12.07 -17.83
N ALA A 86 4.22 12.91 -18.13
CA ALA A 86 3.70 13.11 -19.49
C ALA A 86 3.35 11.79 -20.19
N LEU A 87 2.65 10.91 -19.47
CA LEU A 87 2.19 9.63 -20.00
C LEU A 87 1.01 9.84 -20.93
N THR A 88 0.92 9.00 -21.97
CA THR A 88 -0.24 8.97 -22.86
C THR A 88 -1.44 8.40 -22.12
N ALA A 89 -1.27 7.25 -21.46
CA ALA A 89 -2.33 6.62 -20.68
C ALA A 89 -1.79 5.81 -19.48
N VAL A 90 -2.65 5.59 -18.50
CA VAL A 90 -2.42 4.77 -17.30
C VAL A 90 -3.62 3.85 -17.08
N ALA A 91 -3.37 2.57 -16.83
CA ALA A 91 -4.38 1.58 -16.46
C ALA A 91 -3.95 0.84 -15.18
N VAL A 92 -4.83 0.78 -14.18
CA VAL A 92 -4.61 0.02 -12.94
C VAL A 92 -5.77 -0.95 -12.73
N ALA A 93 -5.49 -2.25 -12.69
CA ALA A 93 -6.49 -3.26 -12.37
C ALA A 93 -6.04 -4.05 -11.14
N HIS A 94 -6.92 -4.19 -10.15
CA HIS A 94 -6.63 -4.94 -8.93
C HIS A 94 -7.71 -6.00 -8.68
N ARG A 95 -7.27 -7.22 -8.40
CA ARG A 95 -8.14 -8.33 -8.05
C ARG A 95 -8.46 -8.32 -6.57
N LEU A 96 -9.72 -8.60 -6.24
CA LEU A 96 -10.25 -8.76 -4.90
C LEU A 96 -10.63 -10.22 -4.67
N GLY A 97 -10.82 -10.58 -3.40
CA GLY A 97 -11.04 -11.96 -3.00
C GLY A 97 -9.77 -12.80 -3.03
N PRO A 98 -9.89 -14.13 -3.06
CA PRO A 98 -8.77 -15.05 -2.99
C PRO A 98 -7.97 -15.07 -4.30
N VAL A 99 -6.65 -14.92 -4.18
CA VAL A 99 -5.67 -14.98 -5.26
C VAL A 99 -4.67 -16.09 -4.96
N PRO A 100 -4.75 -17.23 -5.67
CA PRO A 100 -3.80 -18.32 -5.54
C PRO A 100 -2.36 -17.93 -5.87
N VAL A 101 -1.42 -18.75 -5.40
CA VAL A 101 0.00 -18.66 -5.78
C VAL A 101 0.15 -18.76 -7.30
N GLY A 102 0.98 -17.88 -7.86
CA GLY A 102 1.25 -17.81 -9.30
C GLY A 102 0.30 -16.89 -10.08
N GLU A 103 -0.81 -16.46 -9.47
CA GLU A 103 -1.78 -15.58 -10.13
C GLU A 103 -1.57 -14.10 -9.80
N GLU A 104 -2.00 -13.24 -10.72
CA GLU A 104 -1.90 -11.79 -10.62
C GLU A 104 -2.94 -11.21 -9.64
N SER A 105 -2.46 -10.43 -8.68
CA SER A 105 -3.32 -9.61 -7.81
C SER A 105 -3.47 -8.18 -8.32
N VAL A 106 -2.49 -7.66 -9.05
CA VAL A 106 -2.50 -6.30 -9.57
C VAL A 106 -1.79 -6.21 -10.92
N LEU A 107 -2.38 -5.44 -11.84
CA LEU A 107 -1.77 -5.03 -13.08
C LEU A 107 -1.69 -3.51 -13.13
N VAL A 108 -0.52 -2.98 -13.48
CA VAL A 108 -0.31 -1.56 -13.75
C VAL A 108 0.29 -1.45 -15.15
N ALA A 109 -0.45 -0.87 -16.09
CA ALA A 109 0.03 -0.59 -17.42
C ALA A 109 0.11 0.92 -17.64
N VAL A 110 1.17 1.37 -18.29
CA VAL A 110 1.34 2.76 -18.68
C VAL A 110 1.88 2.85 -20.10
N SER A 111 1.58 3.95 -20.78
CA SER A 111 2.13 4.23 -22.09
C SER A 111 2.65 5.66 -22.21
N SER A 112 3.66 5.86 -23.05
CA SER A 112 4.26 7.18 -23.27
C SER A 112 4.90 7.26 -24.65
N PRO A 113 5.19 8.48 -25.16
CA PRO A 113 5.94 8.65 -26.41
C PRO A 113 7.35 8.03 -26.35
N HIS A 114 7.98 8.05 -25.17
CA HIS A 114 9.35 7.56 -24.97
C HIS A 114 9.46 6.66 -23.73
N ARG A 115 10.15 5.53 -23.88
CA ARG A 115 10.30 4.47 -22.86
C ARG A 115 10.72 4.93 -21.47
N ALA A 116 11.56 5.96 -21.35
CA ALA A 116 12.07 6.42 -20.06
C ALA A 116 10.97 7.02 -19.16
N ALA A 117 9.93 7.61 -19.76
CA ALA A 117 8.76 8.07 -19.03
C ALA A 117 7.88 6.89 -18.59
N ALA A 118 7.65 5.90 -19.46
CA ALA A 118 6.86 4.71 -19.13
C ALA A 118 7.45 3.92 -17.95
N TRP A 119 8.78 3.73 -17.91
CA TRP A 119 9.41 3.02 -16.79
C TRP A 119 9.21 3.74 -15.45
N ARG A 120 9.56 5.03 -15.38
CA ARG A 120 9.44 5.83 -14.15
C ARG A 120 7.99 6.01 -13.71
N GLY A 121 7.09 6.25 -14.67
CA GLY A 121 5.67 6.40 -14.40
C GLY A 121 5.02 5.10 -13.96
N GLY A 122 5.39 3.95 -14.55
CA GLY A 122 4.88 2.65 -14.15
C GLY A 122 5.30 2.25 -12.74
N GLU A 123 6.57 2.48 -12.40
CA GLU A 123 7.09 2.27 -11.05
C GLU A 123 6.37 3.15 -10.02
N GLU A 124 6.26 4.45 -10.29
CA GLU A 124 5.58 5.37 -9.38
C GLU A 124 4.08 5.04 -9.22
N ALA A 125 3.38 4.68 -10.31
CA ALA A 125 1.98 4.26 -10.23
C ALA A 125 1.79 3.04 -9.33
N LEU A 126 2.70 2.06 -9.40
CA LEU A 126 2.66 0.88 -8.53
C LEU A 126 2.87 1.26 -7.07
N GLU A 127 3.90 2.04 -6.78
CA GLU A 127 4.24 2.40 -5.39
C GLU A 127 3.14 3.23 -4.74
N LEU A 128 2.58 4.22 -5.47
CA LEU A 128 1.44 4.99 -4.98
C LEU A 128 0.18 4.13 -4.80
N THR A 129 -0.04 3.14 -5.67
CA THR A 129 -1.14 2.18 -5.51
C THR A 129 -1.01 1.41 -4.20
N LYS A 130 0.18 0.89 -3.88
CA LYS A 130 0.42 0.16 -2.63
C LYS A 130 0.36 1.06 -1.39
N GLU A 131 0.81 2.31 -1.52
CA GLU A 131 0.85 3.27 -0.42
C GLU A 131 -0.54 3.78 -0.06
N ARG A 132 -1.34 4.15 -1.06
CA ARG A 132 -2.55 4.96 -0.86
C ARG A 132 -3.84 4.18 -1.06
N ALA A 133 -3.89 3.17 -1.93
CA ALA A 133 -5.14 2.48 -2.21
C ALA A 133 -5.63 1.70 -0.99
N GLU A 134 -6.91 1.87 -0.66
CA GLU A 134 -7.57 1.24 0.48
C GLU A 134 -7.88 -0.24 0.22
N ILE A 135 -6.82 -1.01 -0.05
CA ILE A 135 -6.85 -2.44 -0.33
C ILE A 135 -6.00 -3.15 0.72
N TRP A 136 -6.61 -4.10 1.42
CA TRP A 136 -5.99 -4.90 2.47
C TRP A 136 -5.84 -6.33 1.99
N LYS A 137 -4.73 -6.97 2.38
CA LYS A 137 -4.42 -8.37 2.06
C LYS A 137 -4.45 -9.22 3.34
N LEU A 138 -5.04 -10.40 3.25
CA LEU A 138 -5.01 -11.43 4.28
C LEU A 138 -4.09 -12.55 3.78
N GLU A 139 -3.07 -12.90 4.55
CA GLU A 139 -2.19 -14.02 4.24
C GLU A 139 -2.70 -15.31 4.90
N GLU A 140 -3.03 -16.32 4.09
CA GLU A 140 -3.42 -17.66 4.56
C GLU A 140 -2.24 -18.63 4.37
N PHE A 141 -1.83 -19.30 5.45
CA PHE A 141 -0.71 -20.25 5.45
C PHE A 141 -1.19 -21.70 5.39
N VAL A 142 -0.39 -22.58 4.79
CA VAL A 142 -0.71 -24.01 4.70
C VAL A 142 -0.73 -24.65 6.09
N GLY A 143 -1.83 -25.32 6.43
CA GLY A 143 -1.95 -26.11 7.66
C GLY A 143 -2.35 -25.35 8.93
N GLU A 144 -2.51 -24.02 8.87
CA GLU A 144 -2.87 -23.19 10.05
C GLU A 144 -4.37 -22.79 10.12
N GLY A 145 -5.18 -23.10 9.09
CA GLY A 145 -6.61 -22.74 9.03
C GLY A 145 -6.86 -21.22 9.06
N GLU A 146 -8.12 -20.78 9.20
CA GLU A 146 -8.47 -19.35 9.30
C GLU A 146 -7.90 -18.67 10.57
N GLU A 147 -7.70 -19.44 11.65
CA GLU A 147 -7.17 -18.94 12.94
C GLU A 147 -5.69 -18.50 12.89
N GLY A 148 -4.97 -18.94 11.85
CA GLY A 148 -3.59 -18.53 11.55
C GLY A 148 -3.48 -17.38 10.53
N ALA A 149 -4.60 -16.91 9.96
CA ALA A 149 -4.58 -15.89 8.92
C ALA A 149 -4.23 -14.50 9.49
N VAL A 150 -3.37 -13.75 8.77
CA VAL A 150 -2.90 -12.44 9.24
C VAL A 150 -3.27 -11.33 8.24
N TRP A 151 -4.11 -10.39 8.68
CA TRP A 151 -4.47 -9.18 7.94
C TRP A 151 -3.30 -8.21 7.84
N ARG A 152 -3.11 -7.61 6.66
CA ARG A 152 -1.99 -6.71 6.36
C ARG A 152 -2.45 -5.61 5.40
N ALA A 153 -1.92 -4.42 5.61
CA ALA A 153 -2.00 -3.38 4.58
C ALA A 153 -1.12 -3.77 3.37
N ASN A 154 -1.42 -3.22 2.21
CA ASN A 154 -0.59 -3.38 1.02
C ASN A 154 0.79 -2.67 1.10
N ARG A 155 1.04 -1.89 2.16
CA ARG A 155 2.32 -1.21 2.43
C ARG A 155 3.41 -2.20 2.88
N ASP A 156 4.60 -2.05 2.29
CA ASP A 156 5.65 -3.08 2.15
C ASP A 156 6.11 -3.88 3.39
N GLY A 157 6.43 -5.15 3.09
CA GLY A 157 7.73 -5.79 3.40
C GLY A 157 8.08 -6.13 4.86
N LYS A 158 7.38 -5.56 5.84
CA LYS A 158 7.61 -5.84 7.27
C LYS A 158 6.63 -6.90 7.76
N MET A 159 7.10 -7.80 8.62
CA MET A 159 6.21 -8.77 9.27
C MET A 159 5.16 -8.02 10.10
N GLY A 160 3.89 -8.29 9.81
CA GLY A 160 2.79 -7.82 10.66
C GLY A 160 2.83 -8.53 12.00
N VAL A 161 2.52 -7.80 13.08
CA VAL A 161 2.37 -8.34 14.43
C VAL A 161 0.91 -8.75 14.62
N ARG A 162 0.66 -9.94 15.19
CA ARG A 162 -0.69 -10.39 15.56
C ARG A 162 -1.29 -9.37 16.54
N VAL A 163 -2.37 -8.70 16.15
CA VAL A 163 -3.18 -7.96 17.13
C VAL A 163 -3.89 -9.02 17.96
N GLY A 164 -3.45 -9.19 19.20
CA GLY A 164 -4.12 -10.08 20.15
C GLY A 164 -5.55 -9.61 20.33
N VAL A 165 -6.51 -10.53 20.15
CA VAL A 165 -7.87 -10.31 20.64
C VAL A 165 -7.73 -10.11 22.15
N GLY A 166 -7.96 -8.88 22.61
CA GLY A 166 -8.00 -8.57 24.03
C GLY A 166 -8.98 -9.53 24.68
N LYS A 167 -8.46 -10.47 25.46
CA LYS A 167 -9.27 -11.29 26.34
C LYS A 167 -9.87 -10.30 27.33
N GLY A 168 -11.20 -10.13 27.31
CA GLY A 168 -11.89 -9.40 28.36
C GLY A 168 -11.49 -10.04 29.69
N GLU A 169 -10.76 -9.28 30.50
CA GLU A 169 -10.49 -9.66 31.87
C GLU A 169 -11.76 -9.35 32.65
N ASP A 170 -12.38 -10.42 33.15
CA ASP A 170 -13.53 -10.38 34.04
C ASP A 170 -13.17 -9.54 35.28
N GLU A 171 -13.90 -8.44 35.47
CA GLU A 171 -13.90 -7.68 36.71
C GLU A 171 -14.55 -8.53 37.82
N ASP A 172 -13.73 -9.10 38.71
CA ASP A 172 -14.18 -9.47 40.05
C ASP A 172 -13.31 -8.77 41.10
N GLY A 173 -14.01 -8.21 42.09
CA GLY A 173 -13.52 -7.20 43.00
C GLY A 173 -12.61 -7.74 44.10
N GLY A 174 -11.66 -6.89 44.51
CA GLY A 174 -10.81 -7.12 45.66
C GLY A 174 -10.38 -5.81 46.30
N ILE A 175 -11.27 -5.22 47.09
CA ILE A 175 -10.96 -4.13 48.02
C ILE A 175 -9.99 -4.61 49.12
N GLY A 176 -8.89 -3.88 49.32
CA GLY A 176 -7.95 -4.15 50.41
C GLY A 176 -6.88 -3.08 50.54
N ALA A 177 -7.19 -2.01 51.27
CA ALA A 177 -6.22 -1.04 51.76
C ALA A 177 -5.33 -1.64 52.86
N VAL A 178 -4.05 -1.26 52.93
CA VAL A 178 -3.36 -0.70 54.12
C VAL A 178 -1.92 -0.28 53.78
N ALA A 179 -1.42 0.63 54.63
CA ALA A 179 -0.32 1.56 54.47
C ALA A 179 1.09 1.03 54.82
N GLY A 180 2.10 1.82 54.42
CA GLY A 180 3.19 2.22 55.33
C GLY A 180 4.61 1.80 54.93
N GLY A 181 5.52 2.78 54.86
CA GLY A 181 6.97 2.52 55.02
C GLY A 181 7.88 3.43 54.21
N ALA A 182 8.40 4.48 54.85
CA ALA A 182 9.35 5.46 54.33
C ALA A 182 10.77 4.90 54.12
N GLY A 183 11.57 5.61 53.31
CA GLY A 183 13.02 5.43 53.22
C GLY A 183 13.67 6.47 52.31
N ALA A 184 14.05 7.60 52.90
CA ALA A 184 14.80 8.71 52.30
C ALA A 184 16.29 8.36 52.07
N GLY A 185 16.94 9.12 51.18
CA GLY A 185 18.39 9.09 50.98
C GLY A 185 18.84 10.10 49.93
N ASP A 186 19.18 11.29 50.40
CA ASP A 186 19.59 12.53 49.70
C ASP A 186 20.98 12.49 49.04
N GLY A 187 21.23 13.48 48.16
CA GLY A 187 22.57 14.00 47.81
C GLY A 187 22.77 14.23 46.29
N ASP A 188 22.36 15.35 45.69
CA ASP A 188 22.91 16.72 45.66
C ASP A 188 24.21 16.95 44.84
N GLY A 189 24.15 17.96 43.96
CA GLY A 189 25.29 18.73 43.39
C GLY A 189 25.53 18.49 41.89
N ASN A 190 24.98 19.24 40.93
CA ASN A 190 25.01 20.69 40.60
C ASN A 190 26.29 21.19 39.89
N GLY A 191 26.10 22.00 38.85
CA GLY A 191 27.11 22.84 38.18
C GLY A 191 27.26 22.52 36.68
N ASP A 192 26.57 23.16 35.73
CA ASP A 192 26.48 24.59 35.34
C ASP A 192 27.64 25.11 34.46
N GLY A 193 27.26 25.91 33.46
CA GLY A 193 28.10 26.76 32.59
C GLY A 193 28.62 26.06 31.33
N GLY A 194 28.49 26.56 30.10
CA GLY A 194 28.05 27.83 29.50
C GLY A 194 28.47 27.75 28.01
N LEU A 195 27.60 28.02 27.04
CA LEU A 195 27.48 29.30 26.32
C LEU A 195 28.80 29.80 25.70
N GLU A 196 28.91 29.73 24.36
CA GLU A 196 28.98 30.90 23.45
C GLU A 196 29.55 30.55 22.05
N ASP A 197 28.69 30.82 21.05
CA ASP A 197 28.87 31.40 19.72
C ASP A 197 30.27 31.58 19.09
N ALA A 198 30.38 31.27 17.79
CA ALA A 198 31.08 32.13 16.83
C ALA A 198 30.67 31.86 15.37
N ASP A 199 30.11 32.91 14.77
CA ASP A 199 29.93 33.19 13.35
C ASP A 199 31.28 33.23 12.58
N GLY A 200 31.29 32.92 11.28
CA GLY A 200 32.53 32.83 10.51
C GLY A 200 32.36 32.54 9.02
N ARG A 201 31.99 33.58 8.27
CA ARG A 201 31.89 33.67 6.80
C ARG A 201 33.14 33.20 6.03
N GLY A 202 32.91 32.75 4.80
CA GLY A 202 33.68 33.22 3.63
C GLY A 202 34.32 32.14 2.75
N GLY A 203 34.02 32.20 1.44
CA GLY A 203 34.88 31.59 0.41
C GLY A 203 34.17 31.17 -0.87
N GLU A 204 33.87 32.12 -1.76
CA GLU A 204 33.55 31.89 -3.17
C GLU A 204 34.85 31.81 -4.02
N VAL A 205 34.70 31.42 -5.30
CA VAL A 205 35.65 31.53 -6.43
C VAL A 205 36.54 30.27 -6.57
N ARG A 206 36.42 29.42 -7.61
CA ARG A 206 36.41 29.66 -9.06
C ARG A 206 36.04 28.38 -9.81
#